data_AF-A0A2W6DXR5-F1
#
_entry.id   AF-A0A2W6DXR5-F1
#
_cell.length_a   1.000
_cell.length_b   1.000
_cell.length_c   1.000
_cell.angle_alpha   90.00
_cell.angle_beta   90.00
_cell.angle_gamma   90.00
#
_symmetry.space_group_name_H-M   'P 1'
#
loop_
_entity.id
_entity.type
_entity.pdbx_description
1 polymer ?
#
loop_
_entity_poly.entity_id
_entity_poly.type
_entity_poly.pdbx_seq_one_letter_code
_entity_poly.pdbx_strand_id
1 'polypeptide(L)'
;MRGTSPNGADEEHPQEKQRGPVVLRRERRHETTTTDQRLLDSRGPSAWVHTDPWRVLRIQAEFVEGFGALAELPRAVTVFGS
;
A
#
# COMPACT_ATOMS: atom_id res chain seq x y z
N MET A 1 -56.58 -23.81 13.29
CA MET A 1 -55.27 -23.78 13.99
C MET A 1 -54.25 -23.22 13.02
N ARG A 2 -53.71 -22.02 13.29
CA ARG A 2 -52.75 -21.31 12.44
C ARG A 2 -51.41 -22.03 12.48
N GLY A 3 -50.99 -22.58 11.35
CA GLY A 3 -49.60 -22.91 11.07
C GLY A 3 -49.16 -22.07 9.88
N THR A 4 -48.28 -21.10 10.13
CA THR A 4 -47.33 -20.49 9.18
C THR A 4 -46.56 -19.44 9.96
N SER A 5 -45.38 -19.83 10.46
CA SER A 5 -44.33 -18.87 10.81
C SER A 5 -43.70 -18.37 9.50
N PRO A 6 -43.69 -17.07 9.19
CA PRO A 6 -42.91 -16.58 8.07
C PRO A 6 -41.52 -16.15 8.55
N ASN A 7 -40.54 -16.40 7.68
CA ASN A 7 -39.23 -15.78 7.63
C ASN A 7 -38.28 -16.04 8.80
N GLY A 8 -37.50 -17.12 8.65
CA GLY A 8 -36.05 -16.95 8.72
C GLY A 8 -35.63 -16.09 7.53
N ALA A 9 -35.71 -14.77 7.69
CA ALA A 9 -34.89 -13.89 6.87
C ALA A 9 -33.47 -14.18 7.33
N ASP A 10 -32.76 -15.03 6.60
CA ASP A 10 -31.31 -15.02 6.61
C ASP A 10 -30.94 -13.56 6.44
N GLU A 11 -30.51 -12.93 7.54
CA GLU A 11 -29.86 -11.64 7.47
C GLU A 11 -28.61 -11.88 6.63
N GLU A 12 -28.76 -11.65 5.33
CA GLU A 12 -27.69 -11.62 4.36
C GLU A 12 -26.79 -10.46 4.79
N HIS A 13 -25.92 -10.74 5.76
CA HIS A 13 -24.93 -9.80 6.24
C HIS A 13 -24.19 -9.35 4.99
N PRO A 14 -24.32 -8.07 4.58
CA PRO A 14 -23.84 -7.66 3.28
C PRO A 14 -22.34 -7.90 3.25
N GLN A 15 -21.89 -8.92 2.50
CA GLN A 15 -20.48 -9.33 2.43
C GLN A 15 -19.54 -8.12 2.43
N GLU A 16 -18.77 -7.94 3.50
CA GLU A 16 -17.84 -6.82 3.58
C GLU A 16 -16.53 -7.23 2.90
N LYS A 17 -15.94 -6.34 2.11
CA LYS A 17 -14.63 -6.59 1.49
C LYS A 17 -13.55 -5.91 2.31
N GLN A 18 -12.65 -6.67 2.92
CA GLN A 18 -11.56 -6.14 3.73
C GLN A 18 -10.28 -6.03 2.90
N ARG A 19 -9.59 -4.90 3.00
CA ARG A 19 -8.28 -4.61 2.37
C ARG A 19 -7.32 -4.12 3.45
N GLY A 20 -6.64 -5.05 4.11
CA GLY A 20 -5.85 -4.73 5.29
C GLY A 20 -6.71 -4.02 6.34
N PRO A 21 -6.32 -2.84 6.85
CA PRO A 21 -7.11 -2.10 7.85
C PRO A 21 -8.37 -1.43 7.28
N VAL A 22 -8.65 -1.52 5.97
CA VAL A 22 -9.77 -0.83 5.32
C VAL A 22 -10.93 -1.79 5.02
N VAL A 23 -12.12 -1.49 5.52
CA VAL A 23 -13.36 -2.23 5.21
C VAL A 23 -14.18 -1.50 4.16
N LEU A 24 -14.48 -2.17 3.05
CA LEU A 24 -15.30 -1.67 1.95
C LEU A 24 -16.72 -2.23 2.06
N ARG A 25 -17.69 -1.33 1.99
CA ARG A 25 -19.11 -1.62 2.14
C ARG A 25 -19.90 -1.12 0.92
N ARG A 26 -21.10 -1.69 0.73
CA ARG A 26 -22.06 -1.29 -0.32
C ARG A 26 -21.38 -1.22 -1.70
N GLU A 27 -21.58 -0.14 -2.45
CA GLU A 27 -21.07 0.06 -3.81
C GLU A 27 -19.54 -0.05 -3.91
N ARG A 28 -18.79 0.37 -2.87
CA ARG A 28 -17.32 0.28 -2.85
C ARG A 28 -16.80 -1.16 -2.77
N ARG A 29 -17.64 -2.14 -2.46
CA ARG A 29 -17.30 -3.58 -2.54
C ARG A 29 -17.16 -4.05 -3.98
N HIS A 30 -17.99 -3.53 -4.88
CA HIS A 30 -18.07 -3.91 -6.30
C HIS A 30 -17.17 -3.05 -7.19
N GLU A 31 -15.98 -2.66 -6.69
CA GLU A 31 -14.98 -2.02 -7.56
C GLU A 31 -14.60 -2.99 -8.70
N THR A 32 -14.75 -2.54 -9.95
CA THR A 32 -14.55 -3.33 -11.17
C THR A 32 -13.11 -3.77 -11.41
N THR A 33 -12.14 -3.16 -10.72
CA THR A 33 -10.70 -3.46 -10.86
C THR A 33 -10.05 -3.71 -9.50
N THR A 34 -8.98 -4.50 -9.49
CA THR A 34 -8.17 -4.73 -8.30
C THR A 34 -7.21 -3.56 -8.04
N THR A 35 -6.67 -3.45 -6.83
CA THR A 35 -5.74 -2.37 -6.48
C THR A 35 -4.41 -2.52 -7.22
N ASP A 36 -3.92 -3.76 -7.33
CA ASP A 36 -2.73 -4.15 -8.09
C ASP A 36 -2.91 -3.86 -9.59
N GLN A 37 -4.07 -4.17 -10.18
CA GLN A 37 -4.33 -3.82 -11.58
C GLN A 37 -4.22 -2.31 -11.81
N ARG A 38 -4.78 -1.48 -10.91
CA ARG A 38 -4.63 -0.01 -11.01
C ARG A 38 -3.18 0.45 -10.89
N LEU A 39 -2.41 -0.17 -9.99
CA LEU A 39 -1.00 0.15 -9.79
C LEU A 39 -0.14 -0.22 -11.00
N LEU A 40 -0.42 -1.36 -11.63
CA LEU A 40 0.41 -1.92 -12.71
C LEU A 40 0.02 -1.41 -14.11
N ASP A 41 -1.27 -1.16 -14.35
CA ASP A 41 -1.77 -0.73 -15.66
C ASP A 41 -1.64 0.79 -15.86
N SER A 42 -1.54 1.57 -14.78
CA SER A 42 -1.47 3.04 -14.88
C SER A 42 -0.04 3.54 -14.98
N ARG A 43 0.26 4.25 -16.08
CA ARG A 43 1.42 5.13 -16.17
C ARG A 43 0.95 6.56 -15.93
N GLY A 44 0.71 6.89 -14.66
CA GLY A 44 0.29 8.22 -14.25
C GLY A 44 1.33 9.30 -14.54
N PRO A 45 1.00 10.58 -14.32
CA PRO A 45 1.94 11.68 -14.50
C PRO A 45 3.22 11.44 -13.69
N SER A 46 4.39 11.71 -14.28
CA SER A 46 5.69 11.49 -13.63
C SER A 46 6.28 12.74 -12.99
N ALA A 47 5.64 13.91 -13.11
CA ALA A 47 6.19 15.19 -12.63
C ALA A 47 6.58 15.21 -11.14
N TRP A 48 5.93 14.38 -10.32
CA TRP A 48 6.24 14.23 -8.89
C TRP A 48 7.68 13.79 -8.63
N VAL A 49 8.34 13.08 -9.57
CA VAL A 49 9.74 12.64 -9.42
C VAL A 49 10.74 13.81 -9.40
N HIS A 50 10.31 15.01 -9.78
CA HIS A 50 11.14 16.21 -9.76
C HIS A 50 10.83 17.14 -8.56
N THR A 51 9.96 16.72 -7.64
CA THR A 51 9.55 17.53 -6.50
C THR A 51 10.40 17.26 -5.26
N ASP A 52 10.45 18.23 -4.35
CA ASP A 52 11.19 18.08 -3.09
C ASP A 52 10.71 16.91 -2.22
N PRO A 53 9.40 16.63 -2.07
CA PRO A 53 8.94 15.44 -1.36
C PRO A 53 9.55 14.14 -1.90
N TRP A 54 9.68 14.00 -3.22
CA TRP A 54 10.34 12.83 -3.80
C TRP A 54 11.85 12.80 -3.54
N ARG A 55 12.51 13.96 -3.59
CA ARG A 55 13.94 14.07 -3.25
C ARG A 55 14.21 13.62 -1.81
N VAL A 56 13.33 13.96 -0.86
CA VAL A 56 13.44 13.51 0.54
C VAL A 56 13.38 11.98 0.63
N LEU A 57 12.44 11.34 -0.07
CA LEU A 57 12.34 9.88 -0.09
C LEU A 57 13.58 9.22 -0.70
N ARG A 58 14.16 9.82 -1.75
CA ARG A 58 15.41 9.33 -2.35
C ARG A 58 16.60 9.44 -1.41
N ILE A 59 16.79 10.57 -0.74
CA ILE A 59 17.86 10.76 0.23
C ILE A 59 17.72 9.76 1.39
N GLN A 60 16.50 9.56 1.89
CA GLN A 60 16.26 8.54 2.92
C GLN A 60 16.66 7.14 2.44
N ALA A 61 16.32 6.78 1.20
CA ALA A 61 16.72 5.50 0.62
C ALA A 61 18.25 5.34 0.52
N GLU A 62 18.97 6.41 0.12
CA GLU A 62 20.44 6.41 0.07
C GLU A 62 21.08 6.18 1.45
N PHE A 63 20.50 6.74 2.51
CA PHE A 63 20.95 6.44 3.88
C PHE A 63 20.68 4.99 4.28
N VAL A 64 19.49 4.46 4.00
CA VAL A 64 19.16 3.06 4.30
C VAL A 64 20.11 2.11 3.57
N GLU A 65 20.36 2.36 2.28
CA GLU A 65 21.29 1.57 1.48
C GLU A 65 22.73 1.73 1.97
N GLY A 66 23.19 2.95 2.22
CA GLY A 66 24.54 3.24 2.70
C GLY A 66 24.85 2.60 4.05
N PHE A 67 23.91 2.64 5.00
CA PHE A 67 24.07 1.96 6.28
C PHE A 67 24.07 0.44 6.14
N GLY A 68 23.21 -0.11 5.26
CA GLY A 68 23.21 -1.54 4.97
C GLY A 68 24.54 -2.01 4.37
N ALA A 69 25.10 -1.26 3.43
CA ALA A 69 26.39 -1.58 2.78
C ALA A 69 27.58 -1.51 3.74
N LEU A 70 27.53 -0.62 4.74
CA LEU A 70 28.61 -0.39 5.70
C LEU A 70 28.40 -1.10 7.05
N ALA A 71 27.35 -1.92 7.19
CA ALA A 71 26.93 -2.48 8.47
C ALA A 71 28.02 -3.33 9.16
N GLU A 72 28.81 -4.07 8.40
CA GLU A 72 29.87 -4.95 8.89
C GLU A 72 31.27 -4.36 8.69
N LEU A 73 31.37 -3.06 8.40
CA LEU A 73 32.66 -2.41 8.15
C LEU A 73 33.49 -2.41 9.45
N PRO A 74 34.69 -3.01 9.46
CA PRO A 74 35.60 -2.90 10.60
C PRO A 74 36.13 -1.47 10.71
N ARG A 75 36.99 -1.21 11.71
CA ARG A 75 37.64 0.10 11.84
C ARG A 75 38.29 0.52 10.53
N ALA A 76 37.91 1.69 10.04
CA ALA A 76 38.40 2.25 8.79
C ALA A 76 38.89 3.68 9.01
N VAL A 77 39.75 4.14 8.11
CA VAL A 77 40.19 5.53 8.02
C VAL A 77 39.81 6.04 6.63
N THR A 78 39.19 7.21 6.57
CA THR A 78 38.94 7.88 5.29
C THR A 78 40.09 8.85 5.02
N VAL A 79 40.80 8.64 3.90
CA VAL A 79 41.90 9.49 3.47
C VAL A 79 41.44 10.28 2.25
N PHE A 80 41.63 11.60 2.30
CA PHE A 80 41.35 12.51 1.18
C PHE A 80 42.64 13.18 0.71
N GLY A 81 42.75 13.47 -0.57
CA GLY A 81 43.89 14.13 -1.21
C GLY A 81 43.49 14.69 -2.58
N SER A 82 44.33 15.59 -3.12
CA SER A 82 44.12 16.21 -4.44
C SER A 82 44.43 15.28 -5.60
#